data_AF-A0A4R6QBS7-F1
#
_entry.id   AF-A0A4R6QBS7-F1
#
_cell.length_a   1.000
_cell.length_b   1.000
_cell.length_c   1.000
_cell.angle_alpha   90.00
_cell.angle_beta   90.00
_cell.angle_gamma   90.00
#
_symmetry.space_group_name_H-M   'P 1'
#
loop_
_entity.id
_entity.type
_entity.pdbx_description
1 polymer ?
#
loop_
_entity_poly.entity_id
_entity_poly.type
_entity_poly.pdbx_seq_one_letter_code
_entity_poly.pdbx_strand_id
1 'polypeptide(L)'
;MEQQKTGRLIRQLRNEKGLTQQQLAQKIHVSDKTISKWECGQGLPDVSLLQDLSDILGVNSDKLLAGDLEPSLTRGGNMRKIKFYVCPECGNIITATVGADVSCCGRRLEPLEVQKPDAAHQLEFEEVEDEYYITFDHEMTKSHYLNFVAWVGIDRVMLVHLYPEQSSELRMPKFRNGCYYFGCNQHGLFRCEKK
;
A
#
# COMPACT_ATOMS: atom_id res chain seq x y z
N MET A 1 -18.25 -26.26 2.05
CA MET A 1 -17.15 -25.94 1.12
C MET A 1 -16.21 -24.89 1.70
N GLU A 2 -16.70 -23.81 2.34
CA GLU A 2 -15.85 -22.76 2.93
C GLU A 2 -15.02 -23.25 4.13
N GLN A 3 -15.63 -23.97 5.08
CA GLN A 3 -14.93 -24.49 6.28
C GLN A 3 -13.72 -25.38 5.94
N GLN A 4 -13.80 -26.19 4.88
CA GLN A 4 -12.68 -27.00 4.43
C GLN A 4 -11.56 -26.18 3.77
N LYS A 5 -11.89 -25.05 3.13
CA LYS A 5 -10.86 -24.14 2.57
C LYS A 5 -10.13 -23.42 3.70
N THR A 6 -10.88 -22.82 4.62
CA THR A 6 -10.34 -22.16 5.83
C THR A 6 -9.47 -23.11 6.64
N GLY A 7 -9.96 -24.32 6.91
CA GLY A 7 -9.21 -25.34 7.66
C GLY A 7 -7.89 -25.73 7.01
N ARG A 8 -7.91 -25.98 5.70
CA ARG A 8 -6.68 -26.26 4.94
C ARG A 8 -5.70 -25.08 4.99
N LEU A 9 -6.21 -23.86 4.89
CA LEU A 9 -5.39 -22.66 4.93
C LEU A 9 -4.76 -22.45 6.32
N ILE A 10 -5.51 -22.62 7.41
CA ILE A 10 -4.98 -22.57 8.79
C ILE A 10 -3.85 -23.58 8.93
N ARG A 11 -4.05 -24.82 8.48
CA ARG A 11 -3.03 -25.87 8.53
C ARG A 11 -1.78 -25.50 7.74
N GLN A 12 -1.96 -24.96 6.53
CA GLN A 12 -0.87 -24.52 5.68
C GLN A 12 -0.03 -23.43 6.36
N LEU A 13 -0.67 -22.33 6.77
CA LEU A 13 -0.01 -21.20 7.41
C LEU A 13 0.66 -21.59 8.73
N ARG A 14 0.03 -22.46 9.53
CA ARG A 14 0.63 -22.99 10.76
C ARG A 14 1.93 -23.73 10.46
N ASN A 15 1.95 -24.56 9.42
CA ASN A 15 3.15 -25.30 9.02
C ASN A 15 4.24 -24.35 8.46
N GLU A 16 3.87 -23.31 7.71
CA GLU A 16 4.81 -22.29 7.23
C GLU A 16 5.49 -21.53 8.38
N LYS A 17 4.77 -21.32 9.49
CA LYS A 17 5.31 -20.77 10.74
C LYS A 17 6.08 -21.79 11.59
N GLY A 18 6.16 -23.05 11.17
CA GLY A 18 6.83 -24.12 11.91
C GLY A 18 6.16 -24.50 13.24
N LEU A 19 4.87 -24.20 13.42
CA LEU A 19 4.16 -24.43 14.67
C LEU A 19 3.45 -25.79 14.66
N THR A 20 3.39 -26.48 15.81
CA THR A 20 2.48 -27.62 16.02
C THR A 20 1.07 -27.15 16.35
N GLN A 21 0.06 -28.04 16.23
CA GLN A 21 -1.31 -27.71 16.64
C GLN A 21 -1.38 -27.28 18.11
N GLN A 22 -0.64 -27.96 18.99
CA GLN A 22 -0.55 -27.61 20.41
C GLN A 22 0.07 -26.23 20.64
N GLN A 23 1.14 -25.88 19.91
CA GLN A 23 1.77 -24.57 20.03
C GLN A 23 0.85 -23.43 19.56
N LEU A 24 0.14 -23.62 18.44
CA LEU A 24 -0.85 -22.65 17.99
C LEU A 24 -1.99 -22.51 19.01
N ALA A 25 -2.50 -23.64 19.51
CA ALA A 25 -3.57 -23.67 20.50
C ALA A 25 -3.20 -22.92 21.79
N GLN A 26 -1.96 -23.12 22.28
CA GLN A 26 -1.45 -22.40 23.45
C GLN A 26 -1.38 -20.88 23.23
N LYS A 27 -0.99 -20.44 22.03
CA LYS A 27 -0.87 -19.01 21.71
C LYS A 27 -2.21 -18.28 21.64
N ILE A 28 -3.29 -18.98 21.28
CA ILE A 28 -4.64 -18.40 21.20
C ILE A 28 -5.59 -18.91 22.30
N HIS A 29 -5.03 -19.55 23.33
CA HIS A 29 -5.76 -20.03 24.52
C HIS A 29 -6.94 -20.98 24.23
N VAL A 30 -6.78 -21.91 23.27
CA VAL A 30 -7.74 -22.98 22.98
C VAL A 30 -7.13 -24.37 23.15
N SER A 31 -7.94 -25.42 23.01
CA SER A 31 -7.43 -26.79 22.96
C SER A 31 -6.83 -27.11 21.59
N ASP A 32 -5.80 -27.96 21.57
CA ASP A 32 -5.24 -28.56 20.35
C ASP A 32 -6.31 -29.29 19.51
N LYS A 33 -7.28 -29.92 20.18
CA LYS A 33 -8.46 -30.51 19.54
C LYS A 33 -9.30 -29.48 18.78
N THR A 34 -9.40 -28.26 19.28
CA THR A 34 -10.10 -27.15 18.61
C THR A 34 -9.40 -26.81 17.30
N ILE A 35 -8.07 -26.66 17.33
CA ILE A 35 -7.27 -26.43 16.11
C ILE A 35 -7.46 -27.58 15.12
N SER A 36 -7.39 -28.83 15.59
CA SER A 36 -7.59 -30.00 14.72
C SER A 36 -8.98 -30.02 14.09
N LYS A 37 -10.03 -29.61 14.80
CA LYS A 37 -11.39 -29.52 14.24
C LYS A 37 -11.45 -28.51 13.10
N TRP A 38 -10.87 -27.32 13.30
CA TRP A 38 -10.81 -26.30 12.26
C TRP A 38 -10.03 -26.79 11.05
N GLU A 39 -8.85 -27.37 11.25
CA GLU A 39 -8.00 -27.89 10.17
C GLU A 39 -8.66 -29.01 9.36
N CYS A 40 -9.53 -29.80 9.99
CA CYS A 40 -10.31 -30.85 9.35
C CYS A 40 -11.63 -30.34 8.73
N GLY A 41 -11.91 -29.03 8.80
CA GLY A 41 -13.14 -28.43 8.27
C GLY A 41 -14.40 -28.80 9.05
N GLN A 42 -14.27 -29.18 10.32
CA GLN A 42 -15.35 -29.56 11.22
C GLN A 42 -15.84 -28.40 12.09
N GLY A 43 -15.52 -27.17 11.70
CA GLY A 43 -15.86 -25.93 12.40
C GLY A 43 -15.06 -24.75 11.86
N LEU A 44 -15.35 -23.56 12.37
CA LEU A 44 -14.62 -22.33 12.09
C LEU A 44 -14.11 -21.71 13.38
N PRO A 45 -13.05 -20.90 13.34
CA PRO A 45 -12.69 -20.06 14.47
C PRO A 45 -13.79 -19.06 14.80
N ASP A 46 -14.02 -18.85 16.10
CA ASP A 46 -14.92 -17.81 16.58
C ASP A 46 -14.35 -16.41 16.24
N VAL A 47 -15.24 -15.43 16.08
CA VAL A 47 -14.88 -14.05 15.73
C VAL A 47 -13.86 -13.46 16.70
N SER A 48 -13.97 -13.79 17.99
CA SER A 48 -13.04 -13.35 19.04
C SER A 48 -11.61 -13.87 18.86
N LEU A 49 -11.41 -14.96 18.13
CA LEU A 49 -10.12 -15.60 17.91
C LEU A 49 -9.49 -15.23 16.56
N LEU A 50 -10.23 -14.55 15.69
CA LEU A 50 -9.76 -14.21 14.34
C LEU A 50 -8.60 -13.23 14.34
N GLN A 51 -8.61 -12.26 15.26
CA GLN A 51 -7.51 -11.30 15.38
C GLN A 51 -6.21 -12.00 15.79
N ASP A 52 -6.24 -12.80 16.85
CA ASP A 52 -5.06 -13.54 17.32
C ASP A 52 -4.53 -14.50 16.26
N LEU A 53 -5.44 -15.20 15.56
CA LEU A 53 -5.08 -16.07 14.43
C LEU A 53 -4.44 -15.29 13.28
N SER A 54 -5.04 -14.16 12.89
CA SER A 54 -4.51 -13.26 11.86
C SER A 54 -3.09 -12.82 12.20
N ASP A 55 -2.84 -12.41 13.45
CA ASP A 55 -1.55 -11.90 13.91
C ASP A 55 -0.48 -13.00 13.96
N ILE A 56 -0.82 -14.19 14.47
CA ILE A 56 0.13 -15.31 14.56
C ILE A 56 0.45 -15.88 13.17
N LEU A 57 -0.58 -16.06 12.34
CA LEU A 57 -0.44 -16.67 11.01
C LEU A 57 0.06 -15.66 9.96
N GLY A 58 -0.07 -14.36 10.21
CA GLY A 58 0.39 -13.29 9.33
C GLY A 58 -0.46 -13.13 8.08
N VAL A 59 -1.78 -13.24 8.22
CA VAL A 59 -2.75 -13.16 7.11
C VAL A 59 -3.94 -12.33 7.54
N ASN A 60 -4.53 -11.56 6.62
CA ASN A 60 -5.76 -10.84 6.90
C ASN A 60 -6.91 -11.81 7.25
N SER A 61 -7.70 -11.49 8.28
CA SER A 61 -8.83 -12.30 8.75
C SER A 61 -9.83 -12.65 7.66
N ASP A 62 -10.10 -11.74 6.72
CA ASP A 62 -11.05 -11.94 5.63
C ASP A 62 -10.53 -12.99 4.64
N LYS A 63 -9.23 -12.95 4.35
CA LYS A 63 -8.55 -13.94 3.51
C LYS A 63 -8.49 -15.30 4.19
N LEU A 64 -8.24 -15.31 5.50
CA LEU A 64 -8.25 -16.52 6.31
C LEU A 64 -9.62 -17.21 6.26
N LEU A 65 -10.70 -16.46 6.51
CA LEU A 65 -12.08 -16.96 6.48
C LEU A 65 -12.50 -17.41 5.08
N ALA A 66 -12.16 -16.66 4.03
CA ALA A 66 -12.40 -17.06 2.65
C ALA A 66 -11.65 -18.37 2.29
N GLY A 67 -10.59 -18.70 3.03
CA GLY A 67 -9.74 -19.84 2.77
C GLY A 67 -8.96 -19.67 1.47
N ASP A 68 -8.60 -18.42 1.16
CA ASP A 68 -8.03 -18.03 -0.13
C ASP A 68 -6.80 -17.12 0.07
N LEU A 69 -5.66 -17.61 -0.45
CA LEU A 69 -4.41 -16.88 -0.59
C LEU A 69 -3.98 -16.84 -2.06
N GLU A 70 -4.92 -16.62 -2.96
CA GLU A 70 -4.62 -16.53 -4.38
C GLU A 70 -3.48 -15.51 -4.60
N PRO A 71 -2.29 -15.98 -5.05
CA PRO A 71 -1.19 -15.09 -5.30
C PRO A 71 -1.59 -14.16 -6.46
N SER A 72 -1.26 -12.87 -6.33
CA SER A 72 -1.46 -11.93 -7.42
C SER A 72 -0.83 -12.51 -8.70
N LEU A 73 -1.64 -12.67 -9.75
CA LEU A 73 -1.19 -13.18 -11.05
C LEU A 73 -0.10 -12.29 -11.68
N THR A 74 0.09 -11.07 -11.14
CA THR A 74 1.17 -10.17 -11.53
C THR A 74 2.47 -10.58 -10.85
N ARG A 75 3.25 -11.45 -11.49
CA ARG A 75 4.62 -11.77 -11.06
C ARG A 75 5.56 -10.60 -11.36
N GLY A 76 6.15 -10.02 -10.31
CA GLY A 76 7.13 -8.94 -10.39
C GLY A 76 6.48 -7.57 -10.60
N GLY A 77 6.60 -6.70 -9.61
CA GLY A 77 6.20 -5.29 -9.76
C GLY A 77 7.17 -4.52 -10.66
N ASN A 78 6.67 -3.51 -11.37
CA ASN A 78 7.46 -2.65 -12.24
C ASN A 78 7.28 -1.20 -11.78
N MET A 79 8.36 -0.40 -11.70
CA MET A 79 8.24 1.01 -11.31
C MET A 79 7.28 1.79 -12.20
N ARG A 80 7.18 1.47 -13.49
CA ARG A 80 6.20 2.11 -14.39
C ARG A 80 4.74 1.81 -14.04
N LYS A 81 4.48 0.76 -13.26
CA LYS A 81 3.15 0.38 -12.76
C LYS A 81 2.99 0.72 -11.27
N ILE A 82 3.87 1.56 -10.73
CA ILE A 82 3.83 1.99 -9.34
C ILE A 82 2.46 2.55 -8.99
N LYS A 83 2.00 2.21 -7.79
CA LYS A 83 0.77 2.68 -7.17
C LYS A 83 1.14 3.55 -5.98
N PHE A 84 0.48 4.70 -5.88
CA PHE A 84 0.62 5.61 -4.76
C PHE A 84 -0.62 5.49 -3.89
N TYR A 85 -0.41 5.45 -2.58
CA TYR A 85 -1.44 5.42 -1.56
C TYR A 85 -1.15 6.59 -0.63
N VAL A 86 -2.17 7.40 -0.33
CA VAL A 86 -2.04 8.50 0.62
C VAL A 86 -3.12 8.34 1.69
N CYS A 87 -2.71 8.33 2.95
CA CYS A 87 -3.65 8.29 4.05
C CYS A 87 -4.30 9.67 4.24
N PRO A 88 -5.63 9.81 4.18
CA PRO A 88 -6.30 11.10 4.33
C PRO A 88 -6.21 11.68 5.76
N GLU A 89 -5.91 10.84 6.76
CA GLU A 89 -5.86 11.24 8.17
C GLU A 89 -4.47 11.76 8.59
N CYS A 90 -3.41 11.02 8.26
CA CYS A 90 -2.04 11.36 8.69
C CYS A 90 -1.14 11.82 7.55
N GLY A 91 -1.62 11.83 6.30
CA GLY A 91 -0.82 12.20 5.13
C GLY A 91 0.26 11.19 4.73
N ASN A 92 0.34 10.02 5.39
CA ASN A 92 1.36 9.01 5.08
C ASN A 92 1.27 8.56 3.62
N ILE A 93 2.42 8.54 2.94
CA ILE A 93 2.54 8.18 1.53
C ILE A 93 3.20 6.82 1.43
N ILE A 94 2.52 5.89 0.78
CA ILE A 94 3.01 4.54 0.56
C ILE A 94 3.04 4.29 -0.94
N THR A 95 4.14 3.72 -1.42
CA THR A 95 4.29 3.33 -2.82
C THR A 95 4.45 1.83 -2.94
N ALA A 96 3.75 1.21 -3.89
CA ALA A 96 3.88 -0.20 -4.19
C ALA A 96 4.08 -0.42 -5.68
N THR A 97 4.94 -1.35 -6.04
CA THR A 97 5.31 -1.67 -7.44
C THR A 97 4.18 -2.40 -8.19
N VAL A 98 3.19 -2.86 -7.45
CA VAL A 98 1.94 -3.50 -7.87
C VAL A 98 0.89 -3.14 -6.83
N GLY A 99 -0.40 -3.26 -7.17
CA GLY A 99 -1.46 -3.09 -6.18
C GLY A 99 -1.25 -4.01 -4.97
N ALA A 100 -1.34 -3.43 -3.78
CA ALA A 100 -1.23 -4.11 -2.50
C ALA A 100 -2.39 -3.70 -1.59
N ASP A 101 -2.78 -4.61 -0.69
CA ASP A 101 -3.69 -4.30 0.41
C ASP A 101 -2.91 -3.52 1.46
N VAL A 102 -3.10 -2.20 1.47
CA VAL A 102 -2.40 -1.27 2.37
C VAL A 102 -3.39 -0.73 3.39
N SER A 103 -2.97 -0.70 4.65
CA SER A 103 -3.75 -0.11 5.74
C SER A 103 -2.97 0.98 6.46
N CYS A 104 -3.62 2.09 6.79
CA CYS A 104 -3.04 3.18 7.58
C CYS A 104 -4.13 3.84 8.44
N CYS A 105 -3.81 4.21 9.69
CA CYS A 105 -4.79 4.76 10.64
C CYS A 105 -6.07 3.91 10.80
N GLY A 106 -5.93 2.58 10.72
CA GLY A 106 -7.06 1.65 10.82
C GLY A 106 -7.98 1.59 9.59
N ARG A 107 -7.64 2.29 8.50
CA ARG A 107 -8.41 2.29 7.25
C ARG A 107 -7.66 1.55 6.15
N ARG A 108 -8.39 0.83 5.31
CA ARG A 108 -7.88 0.31 4.04
C ARG A 108 -7.69 1.48 3.08
N LEU A 109 -6.53 1.56 2.46
CA LEU A 109 -6.20 2.56 1.46
C LEU A 109 -6.37 1.95 0.06
N GLU A 110 -7.02 2.72 -0.81
CA GLU A 110 -7.07 2.42 -2.24
C GLU A 110 -5.95 3.18 -2.97
N PRO A 111 -5.40 2.60 -4.06
CA PRO A 111 -4.41 3.28 -4.85
C PRO A 111 -5.02 4.51 -5.53
N LEU A 112 -4.31 5.64 -5.50
CA LEU A 112 -4.75 6.86 -6.16
C LEU A 112 -4.81 6.67 -7.68
N GLU A 113 -5.87 7.17 -8.29
CA GLU A 113 -6.04 7.18 -9.74
C GLU A 113 -5.25 8.32 -10.37
N VAL A 114 -4.55 8.00 -11.45
CA VAL A 114 -3.70 8.96 -12.16
C VAL A 114 -4.56 9.81 -13.09
N GLN A 115 -4.49 11.12 -12.89
CA GLN A 115 -5.17 12.12 -13.69
C GLN A 115 -4.17 12.94 -14.51
N LYS A 116 -4.66 13.62 -15.55
CA LYS A 116 -3.86 14.61 -16.28
C LYS A 116 -3.90 15.93 -15.53
N PRO A 117 -2.78 16.67 -15.46
CA PRO A 117 -2.73 18.06 -15.02
C PRO A 117 -3.88 18.90 -15.59
N ASP A 118 -4.57 19.62 -14.71
CA ASP A 118 -5.55 20.65 -15.09
C ASP A 118 -4.88 22.04 -15.04
N ALA A 119 -5.66 23.12 -15.05
CA ALA A 119 -5.11 24.49 -14.99
C ALA A 119 -4.51 24.86 -13.62
N ALA A 120 -4.98 24.26 -12.53
CA ALA A 120 -4.52 24.53 -11.17
C ALA A 120 -3.41 23.56 -10.70
N HIS A 121 -3.17 22.49 -11.44
CA HIS A 121 -2.24 21.42 -11.09
C HIS A 121 -1.20 21.25 -12.18
N GLN A 122 -0.30 22.23 -12.34
CA GLN A 122 0.79 22.19 -13.33
C GLN A 122 2.15 22.32 -12.68
N LEU A 123 3.10 21.53 -13.17
CA LEU A 123 4.51 21.65 -12.82
C LEU A 123 5.24 22.33 -13.99
N GLU A 124 5.99 23.37 -13.67
CA GLU A 124 6.92 24.02 -14.59
C GLU A 124 8.34 23.56 -14.26
N PHE A 125 9.17 23.41 -15.29
CA PHE A 125 10.51 22.82 -15.14
C PHE A 125 11.55 23.76 -15.75
N GLU A 126 12.43 24.28 -14.91
CA GLU A 126 13.60 25.04 -15.32
C GLU A 126 14.87 24.21 -15.13
N GLU A 127 15.80 24.32 -16.08
CA GLU A 127 17.05 23.60 -16.06
C GLU A 127 18.16 24.43 -15.43
N VAL A 128 18.69 23.98 -14.29
CA VAL A 128 19.80 24.64 -13.61
C VAL A 128 20.90 23.60 -13.39
N GLU A 129 21.97 23.68 -14.19
CA GLU A 129 23.10 22.75 -14.15
C GLU A 129 22.67 21.26 -14.24
N ASP A 130 22.82 20.49 -13.16
CA ASP A 130 22.45 19.07 -13.05
C ASP A 130 21.12 18.84 -12.29
N GLU A 131 20.36 19.91 -12.03
CA GLU A 131 19.07 19.87 -11.33
C GLU A 131 17.92 20.46 -12.17
N TYR A 132 16.71 19.98 -11.90
CA TYR A 132 15.48 20.66 -12.26
C TYR A 132 15.00 21.50 -11.09
N TYR A 133 14.84 22.78 -11.36
CA TYR A 133 14.07 23.67 -10.52
C TYR A 133 12.61 23.55 -10.97
N ILE A 134 11.76 23.05 -10.08
CA ILE A 134 10.36 22.75 -10.38
C ILE A 134 9.51 23.73 -9.59
N THR A 135 8.70 24.51 -10.30
CA THR A 135 7.72 25.43 -9.71
C THR A 135 6.31 24.94 -10.00
N PHE A 136 5.35 25.33 -9.16
CA PHE A 136 3.95 24.97 -9.35
C PHE A 136 3.04 26.09 -8.87
N ASP A 137 2.10 26.50 -9.71
CA ASP A 137 1.07 27.48 -9.34
C ASP A 137 -0.10 26.77 -8.64
N HIS A 138 0.19 26.26 -7.44
CA HIS A 138 -0.77 25.56 -6.59
C HIS A 138 -0.74 26.14 -5.17
N GLU A 139 -1.91 26.19 -4.54
CA GLU A 139 -2.07 26.64 -3.17
C GLU A 139 -1.32 25.72 -2.20
N MET A 140 -0.56 26.28 -1.26
CA MET A 140 0.16 25.52 -0.22
C MET A 140 -0.32 25.95 1.16
N THR A 141 -1.63 25.94 1.42
CA THR A 141 -2.18 26.25 2.75
C THR A 141 -2.24 25.01 3.64
N LYS A 142 -2.56 25.20 4.93
CA LYS A 142 -2.75 24.09 5.89
C LYS A 142 -3.79 23.07 5.44
N SER A 143 -4.80 23.52 4.70
CA SER A 143 -5.93 22.70 4.26
C SER A 143 -5.79 22.19 2.83
N HIS A 144 -5.01 22.84 1.98
CA HIS A 144 -4.91 22.53 0.57
C HIS A 144 -3.47 22.72 0.10
N TYR A 145 -2.81 21.61 -0.22
CA TYR A 145 -1.39 21.59 -0.57
C TYR A 145 -1.04 20.34 -1.38
N LEU A 146 0.07 20.41 -2.10
CA LEU A 146 0.69 19.23 -2.70
C LEU A 146 1.42 18.43 -1.63
N ASN A 147 1.13 17.13 -1.51
CA ASN A 147 1.73 16.24 -0.51
C ASN A 147 3.13 15.79 -0.91
N PHE A 148 3.35 15.58 -2.20
CA PHE A 148 4.62 15.09 -2.73
C PHE A 148 4.76 15.36 -4.22
N VAL A 149 6.00 15.35 -4.67
CA VAL A 149 6.37 15.18 -6.07
C VAL A 149 7.30 13.98 -6.17
N ALA A 150 7.05 13.10 -7.15
CA ALA A 150 7.84 11.91 -7.37
C ALA A 150 8.25 11.79 -8.83
N TRP A 151 9.52 11.54 -9.08
CA TRP A 151 10.00 11.09 -10.38
C TRP A 151 10.06 9.56 -10.39
N VAL A 152 9.47 8.93 -11.40
CA VAL A 152 9.42 7.48 -11.57
C VAL A 152 10.13 7.09 -12.85
N GLY A 153 11.25 6.40 -12.69
CA GLY A 153 12.03 5.83 -13.78
C GLY A 153 11.65 4.37 -14.08
N ILE A 154 12.55 3.67 -14.78
CA ILE A 154 12.39 2.24 -15.08
C ILE A 154 12.73 1.38 -13.84
N ASP A 155 13.76 1.77 -13.08
CA ASP A 155 14.36 0.96 -12.02
C ASP A 155 14.28 1.58 -10.63
N ARG A 156 13.91 2.87 -10.53
CA ARG A 156 13.90 3.62 -9.28
C ARG A 156 12.81 4.69 -9.25
N VAL A 157 12.49 5.13 -8.04
CA VAL A 157 11.63 6.27 -7.75
C VAL A 157 12.40 7.26 -6.87
N MET A 158 12.27 8.55 -7.15
CA MET A 158 12.70 9.62 -6.25
C MET A 158 11.47 10.39 -5.80
N LEU A 159 11.16 10.33 -4.52
CA LEU A 159 10.02 11.00 -3.92
C LEU A 159 10.51 12.14 -3.03
N VAL A 160 9.94 13.32 -3.24
CA VAL A 160 10.14 14.51 -2.42
C VAL A 160 8.82 14.77 -1.69
N HIS A 161 8.86 14.67 -0.36
CA HIS A 161 7.72 15.03 0.47
C HIS A 161 7.60 16.56 0.53
N LEU A 162 6.37 17.05 0.43
CA LEU A 162 6.02 18.46 0.46
C LEU A 162 5.14 18.73 1.69
N TYR A 163 5.34 19.88 2.32
CA TYR A 163 4.63 20.27 3.54
C TYR A 163 3.68 21.45 3.28
N PRO A 164 2.58 21.57 4.05
CA PRO A 164 1.77 22.78 4.02
C PRO A 164 2.60 24.04 4.33
N GLU A 165 2.19 25.18 3.79
CA GLU A 165 2.78 26.51 4.01
C GLU A 165 4.25 26.68 3.55
N GLN A 166 4.79 25.69 2.84
CA GLN A 166 6.09 25.82 2.19
C GLN A 166 5.98 26.55 0.85
N SER A 167 7.12 27.02 0.34
CA SER A 167 7.25 27.60 -1.00
C SER A 167 6.75 26.67 -2.09
N SER A 168 6.09 27.21 -3.12
CA SER A 168 5.57 26.44 -4.26
C SER A 168 6.66 26.09 -5.29
N GLU A 169 7.79 25.62 -4.80
CA GLU A 169 8.99 25.29 -5.57
C GLU A 169 9.73 24.11 -4.93
N LEU A 170 10.49 23.37 -5.72
CA LEU A 170 11.39 22.33 -5.24
C LEU A 170 12.52 22.09 -6.22
N ARG A 171 13.57 21.40 -5.76
CA ARG A 171 14.70 20.96 -6.58
C ARG A 171 14.79 19.45 -6.63
N MET A 172 15.03 18.91 -7.82
CA MET A 172 15.29 17.48 -8.02
C MET A 172 16.46 17.30 -8.99
N PRO A 173 17.33 16.30 -8.80
CA PRO A 173 18.35 15.95 -9.79
C PRO A 173 17.73 15.67 -11.16
N LYS A 174 18.45 16.01 -12.22
CA LYS A 174 18.00 15.73 -13.59
C LYS A 174 18.05 14.23 -13.86
N PHE A 175 16.88 13.62 -13.90
CA PHE A 175 16.74 12.25 -14.38
C PHE A 175 16.19 12.21 -15.80
N ARG A 176 16.75 11.31 -16.61
CA ARG A 176 16.29 11.03 -17.97
C ARG A 176 15.33 9.84 -17.97
N ASN A 177 14.41 9.80 -18.94
CA ASN A 177 13.54 8.65 -19.21
C ASN A 177 12.64 8.22 -18.04
N GLY A 178 11.80 9.13 -17.56
CA GLY A 178 10.79 8.84 -16.53
C GLY A 178 9.61 9.81 -16.58
N CYS A 179 8.66 9.62 -15.66
CA CYS A 179 7.49 10.49 -15.53
C CYS A 179 7.47 11.13 -14.15
N TYR A 180 6.88 12.32 -14.08
CA TYR A 180 6.64 13.00 -12.82
C TYR A 180 5.21 12.73 -12.36
N TYR A 181 5.08 12.45 -11.08
CA TYR A 181 3.83 12.27 -10.37
C TYR A 181 3.78 13.29 -9.25
N PHE A 182 2.61 13.82 -8.96
CA PHE A 182 2.45 14.71 -7.82
C PHE A 182 1.05 14.56 -7.25
N GLY A 183 0.97 14.54 -5.93
CA GLY A 183 -0.28 14.35 -5.20
C GLY A 183 -0.74 15.66 -4.60
N CYS A 184 -2.02 15.98 -4.78
CA CYS A 184 -2.74 17.01 -4.03
C CYS A 184 -3.64 16.34 -2.99
N ASN A 185 -3.68 16.91 -1.78
CA ASN A 185 -4.41 16.30 -0.66
C ASN A 185 -5.93 16.31 -0.87
N GLN A 186 -6.44 17.18 -1.75
CA GLN A 186 -7.86 17.27 -2.09
C GLN A 186 -8.19 16.71 -3.48
N HIS A 187 -7.30 16.89 -4.46
CA HIS A 187 -7.61 16.61 -5.87
C HIS A 187 -7.01 15.30 -6.40
N GLY A 188 -6.21 14.59 -5.60
CA GLY A 188 -5.69 13.27 -5.94
C GLY A 188 -4.34 13.32 -6.65
N LEU A 189 -4.08 12.35 -7.53
CA LEU A 189 -2.77 12.14 -8.15
C LEU A 189 -2.74 12.57 -9.61
N PHE A 190 -1.73 13.36 -9.96
CA PHE A 190 -1.49 13.83 -11.32
C PHE A 190 -0.20 13.24 -11.89
N ARG A 191 -0.14 13.12 -13.21
CA ARG A 191 1.06 12.68 -13.94
C ARG A 191 1.37 13.60 -15.11
N CYS A 192 2.62 14.04 -15.20
CA CYS A 192 3.14 14.75 -16.36
C CYS A 192 4.43 14.11 -16.89
N GLU A 193 4.71 14.38 -18.15
CA GLU A 193 5.95 14.01 -18.83
C GLU A 193 6.64 15.31 -19.25
N LYS A 194 7.91 15.47 -18.88
CA LYS A 194 8.74 16.53 -19.44
C LYS A 194 9.10 16.10 -20.86
N LYS A 195 8.69 16.89 -21.86
CA LYS A 195 9.11 16.70 -23.26
C LYS A 195 10.58 17.08 -23.44
#